data_AF-A0A1I8C0K6-F1
#
_entry.id   AF-A0A1I8C0K6-F1
#
_cell.length_a   1.000
_cell.length_b   1.000
_cell.length_c   1.000
_cell.angle_alpha   90.00
_cell.angle_beta   90.00
_cell.angle_gamma   90.00
#
_symmetry.space_group_name_H-M   'P 1'
#
loop_
_entity.id
_entity.type
_entity.pdbx_description
1 polymer ?
#
loop_
_entity_poly.entity_id
_entity_poly.type
_entity_poly.pdbx_seq_one_letter_code
_entity_poly.pdbx_strand_id
1 'polypeptide(L)'
;MTVKPDTDENMDWKAEIGLYKNNDCFFRVSSDGHYYTASSNRMFKEPLTGYVVFGVGQIFPPRNKPNTPTQIFFTMDGKQIDKTILMAEDVDLLPHIIIKNCDAEVNFGNDKAFVYDIEAHEAAYEA
;
A
#
# COMPACT_ATOMS: atom_id res chain seq x y z
N MET A 1 0.72 -7.82 -1.84
CA MET A 1 -0.49 -8.67 -1.91
C MET A 1 -0.77 -8.97 -3.38
N THR A 2 -0.79 -10.24 -3.74
CA THR A 2 -1.29 -10.67 -5.06
C THR A 2 -2.77 -10.96 -4.92
N VAL A 3 -3.61 -10.47 -5.83
CA VAL A 3 -5.06 -10.70 -5.81
C VAL A 3 -5.50 -11.46 -7.06
N LYS A 4 -6.38 -12.44 -6.86
CA LYS A 4 -7.08 -13.16 -7.92
C LYS A 4 -8.59 -12.98 -7.73
N PRO A 5 -9.28 -12.25 -8.63
CA PRO A 5 -10.73 -12.13 -8.59
C PRO A 5 -11.41 -13.50 -8.74
N ASP A 6 -12.56 -13.69 -8.08
CA ASP A 6 -13.45 -14.80 -8.44
C ASP A 6 -14.05 -14.51 -9.83
N THR A 7 -14.15 -15.55 -10.65
CA THR A 7 -14.56 -15.44 -12.06
C THR A 7 -16.07 -15.57 -12.26
N ASP A 8 -16.86 -15.69 -11.19
CA ASP A 8 -18.32 -15.64 -11.29
C ASP A 8 -18.76 -14.21 -11.69
N GLU A 9 -19.24 -14.07 -12.93
CA GLU A 9 -19.58 -12.79 -13.58
C GLU A 9 -20.64 -11.96 -12.82
N ASN A 10 -21.29 -12.53 -11.80
CA ASN A 10 -22.31 -11.88 -10.97
C ASN A 10 -21.86 -11.50 -9.55
N MET A 11 -20.61 -11.74 -9.15
CA MET A 11 -20.11 -11.36 -7.83
C MET A 11 -19.21 -10.11 -7.87
N ASP A 12 -19.66 -9.05 -7.19
CA ASP A 12 -18.83 -7.89 -6.87
C ASP A 12 -17.68 -8.31 -5.95
N TRP A 13 -16.45 -8.21 -6.45
CA TRP A 13 -15.22 -8.51 -5.72
C TRP A 13 -14.51 -7.23 -5.31
N LYS A 14 -13.83 -7.27 -4.16
CA LYS A 14 -13.07 -6.13 -3.64
C LYS A 14 -11.82 -6.59 -2.93
N ALA A 15 -10.71 -5.91 -3.18
CA ALA A 15 -9.51 -6.03 -2.38
C ALA A 15 -8.99 -4.64 -2.03
N GLU A 16 -8.67 -4.41 -0.76
CA GLU A 16 -8.00 -3.21 -0.29
C GLU A 16 -6.76 -3.60 0.50
N ILE A 17 -5.69 -2.81 0.36
CA ILE A 17 -4.49 -2.91 1.18
C ILE A 17 -4.05 -1.54 1.66
N GLY A 18 -3.48 -1.49 2.84
CA GLY A 18 -2.89 -0.27 3.34
C GLY A 18 -2.39 -0.33 4.76
N LEU A 19 -2.43 0.83 5.39
CA LEU A 19 -1.95 1.09 6.74
C LEU A 19 -3.11 1.66 7.57
N TYR A 20 -3.25 1.16 8.80
CA TYR A 20 -4.36 1.49 9.69
C TYR A 20 -3.87 1.70 11.12
N LYS A 21 -4.39 2.74 11.77
CA LYS A 21 -4.31 2.91 13.23
C LYS A 21 -5.70 2.95 13.85
N ASN A 22 -6.58 3.77 13.28
CA ASN A 22 -7.97 3.93 13.71
C ASN A 22 -8.79 4.56 12.56
N ASN A 23 -10.07 4.85 12.81
CA ASN A 23 -10.96 5.43 11.80
C ASN A 23 -10.56 6.86 11.37
N ASP A 24 -9.78 7.56 12.19
CA ASP A 24 -9.28 8.92 11.90
C ASP A 24 -7.90 8.90 11.23
N CYS A 25 -7.24 7.73 11.17
CA CYS A 25 -5.90 7.58 10.64
C CYS A 25 -5.75 6.23 9.93
N PHE A 26 -6.01 6.25 8.63
CA PHE A 26 -5.81 5.13 7.73
C PHE A 26 -5.46 5.61 6.31
N PHE A 27 -4.79 4.74 5.56
CA PHE A 27 -4.37 4.97 4.17
C PHE A 27 -4.57 3.66 3.42
N ARG A 28 -5.43 3.62 2.40
CA ARG A 28 -5.76 2.38 1.67
C ARG A 28 -5.85 2.63 0.18
N VAL A 29 -5.46 1.62 -0.61
CA VAL A 29 -5.78 1.54 -2.03
C VAL A 29 -6.66 0.32 -2.28
N SER A 30 -7.62 0.47 -3.19
CA SER A 30 -8.64 -0.52 -3.53
C SER A 30 -8.50 -1.01 -4.96
N SER A 31 -9.01 -2.22 -5.20
CA SER A 31 -8.99 -2.89 -6.49
C SER A 31 -9.77 -2.17 -7.60
N ASP A 32 -10.74 -1.35 -7.20
CA ASP A 32 -11.50 -0.45 -8.08
C ASP A 32 -10.75 0.84 -8.42
N GLY A 33 -9.47 0.96 -8.01
CA GLY A 33 -8.62 2.11 -8.28
C GLY A 33 -8.85 3.30 -7.34
N HIS A 34 -9.67 3.16 -6.30
CA HIS A 34 -9.84 4.20 -5.29
C HIS A 34 -8.74 4.18 -4.24
N TYR A 35 -8.51 5.36 -3.69
CA TYR A 35 -7.70 5.56 -2.50
C TYR A 35 -8.48 6.27 -1.44
N TYR A 36 -8.33 5.76 -0.22
CA TYR A 36 -9.06 6.20 0.94
C TYR A 36 -8.11 6.65 2.04
N THR A 37 -8.36 7.84 2.56
CA THR A 37 -7.87 8.30 3.86
C THR A 37 -9.04 8.80 4.70
N ALA A 38 -8.77 9.13 5.95
CA ALA A 38 -9.76 9.77 6.82
C ALA A 38 -10.31 11.09 6.24
N SER A 39 -9.53 11.80 5.42
CA SER A 39 -9.85 13.13 4.88
C SER A 39 -10.09 13.17 3.37
N SER A 40 -9.84 12.08 2.65
CA SER A 40 -9.94 12.05 1.18
C SER A 40 -10.42 10.71 0.66
N ASN A 41 -11.26 10.79 -0.37
CA ASN A 41 -11.59 9.67 -1.23
C ASN A 41 -11.33 10.15 -2.66
N ARG A 42 -10.29 9.60 -3.31
CA ARG A 42 -9.92 9.97 -4.68
C ARG A 42 -9.71 8.74 -5.53
N MET A 43 -10.16 8.81 -6.77
CA MET A 43 -9.89 7.81 -7.78
C MET A 43 -8.48 8.06 -8.35
N PHE A 44 -7.67 7.02 -8.45
CA PHE A 44 -6.31 7.10 -8.99
C PHE A 44 -6.10 6.41 -10.31
N LYS A 45 -6.94 5.42 -10.60
CA LYS A 45 -6.84 4.63 -11.81
C LYS A 45 -8.21 4.03 -12.12
N GLU A 46 -8.38 3.65 -13.38
CA GLU A 46 -9.47 2.78 -13.79
C GLU A 46 -9.45 1.45 -13.00
N PRO A 47 -10.61 0.79 -12.84
CA PRO A 47 -10.73 -0.50 -12.18
C PRO A 47 -9.74 -1.52 -12.75
N LEU A 48 -9.16 -2.30 -11.85
CA LEU A 48 -8.12 -3.24 -12.23
C LEU A 48 -8.72 -4.52 -12.80
N THR A 49 -8.11 -5.02 -13.87
CA THR A 49 -8.50 -6.28 -14.51
C THR A 49 -7.40 -7.34 -14.33
N GLY A 50 -7.79 -8.55 -13.94
CA GLY A 50 -6.89 -9.70 -13.82
C GLY A 50 -6.04 -9.75 -12.54
N TYR A 51 -4.88 -10.39 -12.64
CA TYR A 51 -3.93 -10.56 -11.53
C TYR A 51 -3.14 -9.29 -11.30
N VAL A 52 -3.21 -8.74 -10.09
CA VAL A 52 -2.48 -7.52 -9.72
C VAL A 52 -1.70 -7.73 -8.44
N VAL A 53 -0.48 -7.19 -8.41
CA VAL A 53 0.34 -7.13 -7.20
C VAL A 53 0.27 -5.73 -6.61
N PHE A 54 -0.39 -5.60 -5.46
CA PHE A 54 -0.37 -4.39 -4.65
C PHE A 54 0.78 -4.39 -3.66
N GLY A 55 1.35 -3.23 -3.42
CA GLY A 55 2.27 -2.98 -2.31
C GLY A 55 1.93 -1.69 -1.58
N VAL A 56 2.33 -1.65 -0.32
CA VAL A 56 2.27 -0.47 0.54
C VAL A 56 3.57 -0.42 1.32
N GLY A 57 4.12 0.77 1.48
CA GLY A 57 5.34 0.98 2.24
C GLY A 57 5.28 2.24 3.09
N GLN A 58 5.97 2.18 4.22
CA GLN A 58 6.21 3.30 5.12
C GLN A 58 7.72 3.51 5.22
N ILE A 59 8.19 4.70 4.85
CA ILE A 59 9.60 5.09 4.90
C ILE A 59 9.77 6.02 6.08
N PHE A 60 10.56 5.58 7.05
CA PHE A 60 10.97 6.40 8.17
C PHE A 60 12.20 7.23 7.80
N PRO A 61 12.25 8.50 8.21
CA PRO A 61 13.41 9.34 7.95
C PRO A 61 14.67 8.79 8.67
N PRO A 62 15.87 8.98 8.09
CA PRO A 62 17.11 8.68 8.79
C PRO A 62 17.22 9.46 10.12
N ARG A 63 17.79 8.84 11.15
CA ARG A 63 17.92 9.44 12.50
C ARG A 63 18.63 10.81 12.51
N ASN A 64 19.54 11.04 11.56
CA ASN A 64 20.28 12.30 11.41
C ASN A 64 19.49 13.40 10.68
N LYS A 65 18.27 13.13 10.20
CA LYS A 65 17.39 14.09 9.53
C LYS A 65 16.00 14.13 10.18
N PRO A 66 15.89 14.51 11.47
CA PRO A 66 14.66 14.41 12.25
C PRO A 66 13.51 15.30 11.74
N ASN A 67 13.80 16.29 10.88
CA ASN A 67 12.78 17.16 10.28
C ASN A 67 12.23 16.61 8.95
N THR A 68 12.72 15.47 8.47
CA THR A 68 12.19 14.84 7.25
C THR A 68 10.93 14.07 7.64
N PRO A 69 9.78 14.29 6.96
CA PRO A 69 8.55 13.61 7.32
C PRO A 69 8.61 12.12 6.96
N THR A 70 7.95 11.29 7.78
CA THR A 70 7.62 9.91 7.41
C THR A 70 6.77 9.89 6.15
N GLN A 71 7.02 8.91 5.29
CA GLN A 71 6.48 8.82 3.95
C GLN A 71 5.67 7.54 3.79
N ILE A 72 4.45 7.63 3.26
CA ILE A 72 3.66 6.45 2.85
C ILE A 72 3.54 6.45 1.34
N PHE A 73 3.80 5.30 0.73
CA PHE A 73 3.62 5.12 -0.71
C PHE A 73 2.89 3.81 -0.99
N PHE A 74 2.26 3.76 -2.16
CA PHE A 74 1.59 2.58 -2.67
C PHE A 74 2.23 2.17 -3.99
N THR A 75 2.18 0.89 -4.29
CA THR A 75 2.71 0.34 -5.54
C THR A 75 1.72 -0.60 -6.18
N MET A 76 1.79 -0.69 -7.50
CA MET A 76 1.05 -1.63 -8.32
C MET A 76 2.00 -2.23 -9.35
N ASP A 77 2.08 -3.55 -9.38
CA ASP A 77 2.95 -4.32 -10.27
C ASP A 77 4.40 -3.80 -10.25
N GLY A 78 4.91 -3.54 -9.04
CA GLY A 78 6.28 -3.08 -8.80
C GLY A 78 6.53 -1.60 -9.12
N LYS A 79 5.51 -0.82 -9.44
CA LYS A 79 5.65 0.62 -9.73
C LYS A 79 4.89 1.45 -8.70
N GLN A 80 5.52 2.52 -8.20
CA GLN A 80 4.83 3.46 -7.33
C GLN A 80 3.62 4.08 -8.05
N ILE A 81 2.49 4.16 -7.35
CA ILE A 81 1.27 4.82 -7.82
C ILE A 81 1.07 6.14 -7.06
N ASP A 82 0.85 7.21 -7.83
CA ASP A 82 0.75 8.59 -7.33
C ASP A 82 1.95 9.07 -6.47
N LYS A 83 1.85 10.32 -6.02
CA LYS A 83 2.80 10.93 -5.09
C LYS A 83 2.71 10.28 -3.70
N THR A 84 3.88 10.20 -3.07
CA THR A 84 4.03 9.80 -1.67
C THR A 84 3.25 10.75 -0.75
N ILE A 85 2.63 10.17 0.28
CA ILE A 85 1.94 10.91 1.34
C ILE A 85 2.97 11.26 2.41
N LEU A 86 3.05 12.53 2.75
CA LEU A 86 3.92 13.02 3.83
C LEU A 86 3.12 13.06 5.13
N MET A 87 3.64 12.43 6.16
CA MET A 87 3.06 12.45 7.50
C MET A 87 3.65 13.60 8.31
N ALA A 88 2.79 14.33 9.02
CA ALA A 88 3.23 15.40 9.92
C ALA A 88 3.89 14.86 11.19
N GLU A 89 3.52 13.65 11.61
CA GLU A 89 4.02 12.99 12.81
C GLU A 89 4.25 11.51 12.53
N ASP A 90 5.18 10.91 13.27
CA ASP A 90 5.41 9.47 13.25
C ASP A 90 4.26 8.78 13.98
N VAL A 91 3.56 7.93 13.24
CA VAL A 91 2.39 7.21 13.73
C VAL A 91 2.63 5.71 13.59
N ASP A 92 2.42 4.99 14.68
CA ASP A 92 2.39 3.52 14.68
C ASP A 92 1.19 3.04 13.86
N LEU A 93 1.47 2.71 12.60
CA LEU A 93 0.52 2.18 11.65
C LEU A 93 0.72 0.66 11.52
N LEU A 94 -0.38 -0.06 11.44
CA LEU A 94 -0.37 -1.51 11.23
C LEU A 94 -0.78 -1.84 9.79
N PRO A 95 -0.18 -2.88 9.18
CA PRO A 95 -0.67 -3.42 7.92
C PRO A 95 -2.14 -3.81 8.03
N HIS A 96 -2.92 -3.45 7.02
CA HIS A 96 -4.36 -3.70 7.00
C HIS A 96 -4.83 -4.13 5.60
N ILE A 97 -5.68 -5.16 5.56
CA ILE A 97 -6.18 -5.77 4.33
C ILE A 97 -7.68 -6.00 4.47
N ILE A 98 -8.45 -5.68 3.44
CA ILE A 98 -9.87 -6.05 3.31
C ILE A 98 -10.03 -6.82 2.01
N ILE A 99 -10.69 -7.99 2.06
CA ILE A 99 -10.98 -8.79 0.86
C ILE A 99 -12.45 -9.22 0.86
N LYS A 100 -13.03 -9.32 -0.34
CA LYS A 100 -14.41 -9.77 -0.60
C LYS A 100 -14.41 -10.48 -1.96
N ASN A 101 -14.89 -11.73 -1.99
CA ASN A 101 -15.04 -12.53 -3.21
C ASN A 101 -13.77 -12.59 -4.08
N CYS A 102 -12.61 -12.73 -3.45
CA CYS A 102 -11.33 -12.89 -4.13
C CYS A 102 -10.33 -13.65 -3.24
N ASP A 103 -9.36 -14.29 -3.88
CA ASP A 103 -8.22 -14.89 -3.20
C ASP A 103 -7.06 -13.90 -3.15
N ALA A 104 -6.35 -13.87 -2.03
CA ALA A 104 -5.19 -13.01 -1.86
C ALA A 104 -4.01 -13.76 -1.21
N GLU A 105 -2.81 -13.48 -1.71
CA GLU A 105 -1.56 -13.95 -1.11
C GLU A 105 -0.77 -12.74 -0.59
N VAL A 106 -0.36 -12.80 0.68
CA VAL A 106 0.40 -11.72 1.34
C VAL A 106 1.88 -12.03 1.33
N ASN A 107 2.71 -11.02 1.06
CA ASN A 107 4.16 -11.11 1.13
C ASN A 107 4.69 -10.10 2.15
N PHE A 108 5.42 -10.59 3.16
CA PHE A 108 6.14 -9.76 4.13
C PHE A 108 7.65 -9.71 3.89
N GLY A 109 8.15 -10.31 2.82
CA GLY A 109 9.57 -10.26 2.43
C GLY A 109 10.43 -11.41 2.96
N ASN A 110 9.89 -12.32 3.78
CA ASN A 110 10.66 -13.43 4.36
C ASN A 110 10.94 -14.56 3.36
N ASP A 111 9.92 -14.99 2.62
CA ASP A 111 10.01 -16.17 1.74
C ASP A 111 10.18 -15.82 0.26
N LYS A 112 9.82 -14.58 -0.13
CA LYS A 112 9.97 -14.09 -1.50
C LYS A 112 10.27 -12.59 -1.51
N ALA A 113 11.11 -12.17 -2.46
CA ALA A 113 11.44 -10.77 -2.66
C ALA A 113 10.18 -9.93 -2.97
N PHE A 114 10.23 -8.64 -2.61
CA PHE A 114 9.20 -7.70 -3.03
C PHE A 114 9.28 -7.47 -4.54
N VAL A 115 8.12 -7.22 -5.17
CA VAL A 115 8.05 -6.86 -6.60
C VAL A 115 8.50 -5.42 -6.82
N TYR A 116 8.28 -4.56 -5.83
CA TYR A 116 8.84 -3.21 -5.81
C TYR A 116 10.29 -3.26 -5.35
N ASP A 117 11.15 -2.50 -6.02
CA ASP A 117 12.55 -2.32 -5.63
C ASP A 117 12.63 -1.43 -4.37
N ILE A 118 12.86 -2.06 -3.23
CA ILE A 118 12.99 -1.38 -1.93
C ILE A 118 14.41 -0.91 -1.65
N GLU A 119 15.42 -1.40 -2.39
CA GLU A 119 16.83 -1.04 -2.15
C GLU A 119 17.07 0.45 -2.39
N ALA A 120 16.30 1.05 -3.30
CA ALA A 120 16.30 2.49 -3.55
C ALA A 120 15.92 3.34 -2.31
N HIS A 121 15.29 2.75 -1.29
CA HIS A 121 14.89 3.40 -0.04
C HIS A 121 15.71 2.97 1.16
N GLU A 122 16.66 2.05 0.98
CA GLU A 122 17.60 1.72 2.04
C GLU A 122 18.54 2.92 2.24
N ALA A 123 18.44 3.53 3.42
CA ALA A 123 19.45 4.50 3.82
C ALA A 123 20.79 3.76 3.90
N ALA A 124 21.76 4.18 3.09
CA ALA A 124 23.14 3.78 3.29
C ALA A 124 23.53 4.16 4.72
N TYR A 125 23.60 3.15 5.60
CA TYR A 125 24.18 3.34 6.92
C TYR A 125 25.67 3.56 6.69
N GLU A 126 26.13 4.81 6.77
CA GLU A 126 27.56 5.03 7.02
C GLU A 126 27.83 4.53 8.44
N ALA A 127 28.60 3.44 8.52
CA ALA A 127 29.04 2.78 9.74
C ALA A 127 30.12 3.58 10.47
#